data_AF-A0A919K9K8-F1
#
_entry.id   AF-A0A919K9K8-F1
#
_cell.length_a   1.000
_cell.length_b   1.000
_cell.length_c   1.000
_cell.angle_alpha   90.00
_cell.angle_beta   90.00
_cell.angle_gamma   90.00
#
_symmetry.space_group_name_H-M   'P 1'
#
loop_
_entity.id
_entity.type
_entity.pdbx_description
1 polymer ?
#
loop_
_entity_poly.entity_id
_entity_poly.type
_entity_poly.pdbx_seq_one_letter_code
_entity_poly.pdbx_strand_id
1 'polypeptide(L)'
;MTTQIIAATGVDAFVAALDSYGATPAVTTGLVTYTVTPVTGALAGQQVRTGVILDEVAPWPAAPPHWIHVPGDVAFAQTNKGESPMPGWSSHSRDIKAWGTAATPIAAWLAHVRGVLGGAV
;
A
#
# COMPACT_ATOMS: atom_id res chain seq x y z
N MET A 1 -25.78 -13.43 11.52
CA MET A 1 -24.33 -13.29 11.29
C MET A 1 -24.06 -13.83 9.91
N THR A 2 -23.71 -12.96 8.95
CA THR A 2 -23.40 -13.39 7.58
C THR A 2 -21.92 -13.74 7.52
N THR A 3 -21.60 -15.01 7.31
CA THR A 3 -20.23 -15.46 7.06
C THR A 3 -19.74 -14.84 5.76
N GLN A 4 -18.83 -13.89 5.84
CA GLN A 4 -18.16 -13.34 4.66
C GLN A 4 -17.18 -14.38 4.15
N ILE A 5 -17.42 -14.92 2.95
CA ILE A 5 -16.43 -15.74 2.26
C ILE A 5 -15.34 -14.77 1.80
N ILE A 6 -14.18 -14.80 2.47
CA ILE A 6 -13.02 -14.04 2.05
C ILE A 6 -12.48 -14.72 0.80
N ALA A 7 -12.47 -14.01 -0.34
CA ALA A 7 -11.83 -14.51 -1.55
C ALA A 7 -10.33 -14.77 -1.28
N ALA A 8 -9.78 -15.82 -1.88
CA ALA A 8 -8.36 -16.18 -1.69
C ALA A 8 -7.39 -15.31 -2.51
N THR A 9 -7.89 -14.58 -3.52
CA THR A 9 -7.11 -13.77 -4.46
C THR A 9 -7.81 -12.44 -4.80
N GLY A 10 -7.07 -11.50 -5.38
CA GLY A 10 -7.58 -10.21 -5.87
C GLY A 10 -7.85 -9.20 -4.76
N VAL A 11 -8.67 -8.19 -5.10
CA VAL A 11 -8.94 -7.01 -4.24
C VAL A 11 -9.47 -7.41 -2.85
N ASP A 12 -10.45 -8.30 -2.78
CA ASP A 12 -11.05 -8.71 -1.50
C ASP A 12 -10.04 -9.43 -0.60
N ALA A 13 -9.19 -10.29 -1.18
CA ALA A 13 -8.12 -10.98 -0.46
C ALA A 13 -7.07 -10.00 0.08
N PHE A 14 -6.73 -8.98 -0.71
CA PHE A 14 -5.80 -7.93 -0.31
C PHE A 14 -6.38 -7.07 0.81
N VAL A 15 -7.64 -6.67 0.71
CA VAL A 15 -8.37 -5.93 1.76
C VAL A 15 -8.43 -6.74 3.04
N ALA A 16 -8.85 -8.01 2.98
CA ALA A 16 -8.90 -8.86 4.16
C ALA A 16 -7.51 -9.06 4.80
N ALA A 17 -6.46 -9.20 3.98
CA ALA A 17 -5.10 -9.31 4.48
C ALA A 17 -4.64 -8.01 5.17
N LEU A 18 -4.92 -6.84 4.59
CA LEU A 18 -4.64 -5.54 5.21
C LEU A 18 -5.36 -5.37 6.55
N ASP A 19 -6.63 -5.76 6.60
CA ASP A 19 -7.45 -5.68 7.81
C ASP A 19 -6.90 -6.58 8.93
N SER A 20 -6.47 -7.80 8.59
CA SER A 20 -5.82 -8.72 9.53
C SER A 20 -4.51 -8.19 10.15
N TYR A 21 -3.90 -7.18 9.51
CA TYR A 21 -2.72 -6.45 10.00
C TYR A 21 -3.06 -5.08 10.62
N GLY A 22 -4.34 -4.76 10.78
CA GLY A 22 -4.79 -3.50 11.37
C GLY A 22 -4.55 -2.27 10.50
N ALA A 23 -4.39 -2.45 9.19
CA ALA A 23 -4.11 -1.35 8.26
C ALA A 23 -5.37 -0.55 7.85
N THR A 24 -6.54 -0.84 8.44
CA THR A 24 -7.81 -0.12 8.23
C THR A 24 -8.13 0.12 6.74
N PRO A 25 -8.23 -0.93 5.92
CA PRO A 25 -8.43 -0.78 4.48
C PRO A 25 -9.83 -0.27 4.14
N ALA A 26 -9.92 0.51 3.06
CA ALA A 26 -11.17 0.97 2.47
C ALA A 26 -11.05 1.00 0.95
N VAL A 27 -12.03 0.39 0.27
CA VAL A 27 -12.18 0.50 -1.18
C VAL A 27 -12.85 1.83 -1.49
N THR A 28 -12.21 2.63 -2.34
CA THR A 28 -12.69 3.92 -2.83
C THR A 28 -12.75 3.88 -4.37
N THR A 29 -13.19 4.95 -5.02
CA THR A 29 -13.18 5.04 -6.48
C THR A 29 -11.75 4.90 -7.02
N GLY A 30 -11.42 3.72 -7.54
CA GLY A 30 -10.16 3.42 -8.22
C GLY A 30 -9.00 2.93 -7.33
N LEU A 31 -9.11 3.04 -5.99
CA LEU A 31 -8.04 2.64 -5.06
C LEU A 31 -8.54 1.75 -3.92
N VAL A 32 -7.70 0.82 -3.47
CA VAL A 32 -7.72 0.35 -2.08
C VAL A 32 -6.85 1.30 -1.26
N THR A 33 -7.45 2.05 -0.33
CA THR A 33 -6.71 2.89 0.63
C THR A 33 -6.53 2.17 1.96
N TYR A 34 -5.46 2.46 2.68
CA TYR A 34 -5.12 1.88 3.98
C TYR A 34 -4.10 2.78 4.70
N THR A 35 -3.83 2.50 5.97
CA THR A 35 -2.89 3.27 6.80
C THR A 35 -1.63 2.46 7.07
N VAL A 36 -0.48 3.13 6.96
CA VAL A 36 0.82 2.56 7.31
C VAL A 36 1.54 3.49 8.27
N THR A 37 2.16 2.92 9.30
CA THR A 37 3.07 3.65 10.19
C THR A 37 4.52 3.28 9.85
N PRO A 38 5.29 4.20 9.24
CA PRO A 38 6.72 4.01 9.02
C PRO A 38 7.49 3.90 10.34
N VAL A 39 8.57 3.14 10.34
CA VAL A 39 9.43 2.95 11.52
C VAL A 39 10.71 3.79 11.48
N THR A 40 11.00 4.42 10.34
CA THR A 40 12.19 5.24 10.09
C THR A 40 11.81 6.45 9.23
N GLY A 41 12.71 7.43 9.12
CA GLY A 41 12.54 8.62 8.27
C GLY A 41 11.72 9.75 8.92
N ALA A 42 11.41 10.79 8.14
CA ALA A 42 10.71 11.98 8.63
C ALA A 42 9.29 11.70 9.15
N LEU A 43 8.65 10.65 8.63
CA LEU A 43 7.29 10.23 8.99
C LEU A 43 7.27 9.09 10.03
N ALA A 44 8.40 8.78 10.67
CA ALA A 44 8.47 7.70 11.65
C ALA A 44 7.45 7.89 12.79
N GLY A 45 6.70 6.83 13.09
CA GLY A 45 5.66 6.84 14.13
C GLY A 45 4.36 7.55 13.74
N GLN A 46 4.29 8.18 12.56
CA GLN A 46 3.09 8.84 12.07
C GLN A 46 2.24 7.88 11.25
N GLN A 47 0.91 7.96 11.38
CA GLN A 47 0.00 7.25 10.50
C GLN A 47 -0.08 7.96 9.15
N VAL A 48 0.37 7.29 8.10
CA VAL A 48 0.33 7.82 6.73
C VAL A 48 -0.75 7.05 5.97
N ARG A 49 -1.67 7.79 5.34
CA ARG A 49 -2.64 7.18 4.45
C ARG A 49 -1.96 6.84 3.13
N THR A 50 -2.22 5.64 2.64
CA THR A 50 -1.64 5.09 1.41
C THR A 50 -2.74 4.44 0.58
N GLY A 51 -2.50 4.25 -0.71
CA GLY A 51 -3.39 3.51 -1.58
C GLY A 51 -2.67 2.78 -2.70
N VAL A 52 -3.40 1.89 -3.36
CA VAL A 52 -2.97 1.14 -4.55
C VAL A 52 -4.14 1.07 -5.52
N ILE A 53 -3.86 1.10 -6.83
CA ILE A 53 -4.89 0.99 -7.86
C ILE A 53 -5.52 -0.40 -7.84
N LEU A 54 -6.85 -0.47 -7.97
CA LEU A 54 -7.60 -1.73 -7.94
C LEU A 54 -7.10 -2.73 -9.00
N ASP A 55 -6.80 -2.24 -10.21
CA ASP A 55 -6.29 -3.06 -11.32
C ASP A 55 -4.90 -3.64 -11.03
N GLU A 56 -4.06 -2.93 -10.27
CA GLU A 56 -2.76 -3.44 -9.83
C GLU A 56 -2.87 -4.51 -8.73
N VAL A 57 -3.98 -4.52 -7.99
CA VAL A 57 -4.28 -5.50 -6.94
C VAL A 57 -4.95 -6.75 -7.50
N ALA A 58 -5.53 -6.70 -8.70
CA ALA A 58 -6.18 -7.86 -9.33
C ALA A 58 -5.33 -9.16 -9.32
N PRO A 59 -4.00 -9.15 -9.58
CA PRO A 59 -3.18 -10.36 -9.53
C PRO A 59 -2.77 -10.79 -8.11
N TRP A 60 -3.24 -10.15 -7.03
CA TRP A 60 -2.86 -10.50 -5.67
C TRP A 60 -3.26 -11.94 -5.30
N PRO A 61 -2.41 -12.73 -4.60
CA PRO A 61 -1.06 -12.40 -4.11
C PRO A 61 0.06 -12.81 -5.08
N ALA A 62 -0.24 -13.21 -6.31
CA ALA A 62 0.75 -13.66 -7.28
C ALA A 62 1.67 -12.52 -7.73
N ALA A 63 1.19 -11.27 -7.74
CA ALA A 63 2.00 -10.10 -8.01
C ALA A 63 1.73 -8.92 -7.05
N PRO A 64 2.77 -8.14 -6.73
CA PRO A 64 2.68 -6.82 -6.11
C PRO A 64 1.87 -5.80 -6.89
N PRO A 65 1.25 -4.81 -6.21
CA PRO A 65 1.09 -3.49 -6.80
C PRO A 65 2.45 -2.83 -7.04
N HIS A 66 2.57 -2.04 -8.11
CA HIS A 66 3.82 -1.39 -8.48
C HIS A 66 3.94 0.02 -7.91
N TRP A 67 2.82 0.75 -7.80
CA TRP A 67 2.77 2.10 -7.30
C TRP A 67 2.07 2.19 -5.95
N ILE A 68 2.61 3.02 -5.06
CA ILE A 68 1.86 3.51 -3.90
C ILE A 68 1.30 4.88 -4.19
N HIS A 69 0.10 5.16 -3.72
CA HIS A 69 -0.53 6.46 -3.78
C HIS A 69 -0.50 7.07 -2.39
N VAL A 70 -0.10 8.33 -2.28
CA VAL A 70 -0.05 9.06 -1.00
C VAL A 70 -0.60 10.48 -1.17
N PRO A 71 -1.06 11.13 -0.08
CA PRO A 71 -1.36 12.55 -0.07
C PRO A 71 -0.21 13.40 -0.62
N GLY A 72 -0.52 14.50 -1.31
CA GLY A 72 0.45 15.32 -2.02
C GLY A 72 1.43 16.10 -1.14
N ASP A 73 1.19 16.13 0.17
CA ASP A 73 2.12 16.65 1.18
C ASP A 73 3.20 15.63 1.60
N VAL A 74 3.06 14.35 1.22
CA VAL A 74 4.11 13.34 1.37
C VAL A 74 5.07 13.44 0.19
N ALA A 75 6.22 14.06 0.42
CA ALA A 75 7.26 14.26 -0.58
C ALA A 75 8.39 13.23 -0.45
N PHE A 76 9.03 12.92 -1.57
CA PHE A 76 10.22 12.06 -1.63
C PHE A 76 11.30 12.73 -2.46
N ALA A 77 12.55 12.63 -2.02
CA ALA A 77 13.68 13.15 -2.79
C ALA A 77 13.97 12.32 -4.05
N GLN A 78 13.76 11.00 -4.00
CA GLN A 78 14.15 10.06 -5.06
C GLN A 78 13.13 8.93 -5.25
N THR A 79 12.06 9.22 -5.99
CA THR A 79 11.08 8.25 -6.49
C THR A 79 10.65 8.64 -7.89
N ASN A 80 10.20 7.67 -8.69
CA ASN A 80 9.33 8.02 -9.82
C ASN A 80 8.04 8.61 -9.25
N LYS A 81 7.49 9.63 -9.91
CA LYS A 81 6.25 10.29 -9.52
C LYS A 81 5.26 10.24 -10.68
N GLY A 82 4.02 9.90 -10.39
CA GLY A 82 2.93 9.89 -11.36
C GLY A 82 1.66 10.52 -10.79
N GLU A 83 0.60 10.43 -11.59
CA GLU A 83 -0.73 10.88 -11.19
C GLU A 83 -1.42 9.86 -10.28
N SER A 84 -2.37 10.35 -9.50
CA SER A 84 -3.27 9.52 -8.69
C SER A 84 -4.71 9.77 -9.14
N PRO A 85 -5.56 8.74 -9.18
CA PRO A 85 -7.00 8.94 -9.41
C PRO A 85 -7.68 9.66 -8.24
N MET A 86 -7.03 9.75 -7.08
CA MET A 86 -7.55 10.47 -5.91
C MET A 86 -7.09 11.94 -5.93
N PRO A 87 -8.02 12.92 -5.85
CA PRO A 87 -7.66 14.33 -5.81
C PRO A 87 -6.73 14.69 -4.64
N GLY A 88 -5.69 15.48 -4.92
CA GLY A 88 -4.70 15.90 -3.93
C GLY A 88 -3.67 14.82 -3.56
N TRP A 89 -3.62 13.72 -4.32
CA TRP A 89 -2.65 12.64 -4.13
C TRP A 89 -1.71 12.51 -5.33
N SER A 90 -0.56 11.88 -5.12
CA SER A 90 0.35 11.46 -6.19
C SER A 90 0.74 9.99 -6.03
N SER A 91 1.10 9.36 -7.14
CA SER A 91 1.66 8.01 -7.13
C SER A 91 3.18 8.06 -7.09
N HIS A 92 3.78 7.11 -6.37
CA HIS A 92 5.20 6.96 -6.22
C HIS A 92 5.61 5.51 -6.39
N SER A 93 6.69 5.28 -7.15
CA SER A 93 7.33 3.97 -7.26
C SER A 93 8.84 4.11 -7.16
N ARG A 94 9.48 3.03 -6.72
CA ARG A 94 10.93 2.86 -6.78
C ARG A 94 11.21 1.39 -6.98
N ASP A 95 12.26 1.11 -7.76
CA ASP A 95 12.73 -0.26 -7.89
C ASP A 95 13.28 -0.75 -6.55
N ILE A 96 12.75 -1.89 -6.13
CA ILE A 96 13.29 -2.68 -5.03
C ILE A 96 13.52 -4.09 -5.55
N LYS A 97 14.77 -4.54 -5.44
CA LYS A 97 15.25 -5.78 -6.07
C LYS A 97 14.63 -7.07 -5.50
N ALA A 98 13.86 -7.01 -4.42
CA ALA A 98 13.17 -8.15 -3.83
C ALA A 98 11.93 -7.74 -3.00
N TRP A 99 10.86 -8.54 -3.08
CA TRP A 99 9.63 -8.47 -2.27
C TRP A 99 9.86 -9.00 -0.82
N GLY A 100 11.03 -8.76 -0.23
CA GLY A 100 11.39 -9.30 1.08
C GLY A 100 11.29 -10.83 1.21
N THR A 101 11.46 -11.32 2.43
CA THR A 101 11.38 -12.75 2.79
C THR A 101 10.30 -13.02 3.85
N ALA A 102 9.32 -12.12 3.97
CA ALA A 102 8.31 -12.21 5.02
C ALA A 102 7.45 -13.48 4.85
N ALA A 103 6.98 -14.02 5.98
CA ALA A 103 6.21 -15.26 6.02
C ALA A 103 4.86 -15.18 5.27
N THR A 104 4.32 -13.97 5.06
CA THR A 104 3.10 -13.75 4.30
C THR A 104 3.27 -12.62 3.28
N PRO A 105 2.59 -12.69 2.12
CA PRO A 105 2.65 -11.63 1.10
C PRO A 105 2.30 -10.25 1.65
N ILE A 106 1.31 -10.16 2.53
CA ILE A 106 0.88 -8.88 3.10
C ILE A 106 1.90 -8.29 4.07
N ALA A 107 2.60 -9.12 4.86
CA ALA A 107 3.68 -8.64 5.71
C ALA A 107 4.84 -8.08 4.87
N ALA A 108 5.18 -8.74 3.77
CA ALA A 108 6.17 -8.26 2.82
C ALA A 108 5.74 -6.94 2.17
N TRP A 109 4.47 -6.83 1.75
CA TRP A 109 3.90 -5.60 1.21
C TRP A 109 3.98 -4.44 2.21
N LEU A 110 3.51 -4.62 3.44
CA LEU A 110 3.53 -3.56 4.45
C LEU A 110 4.96 -3.17 4.85
N ALA A 111 5.90 -4.12 4.91
CA ALA A 111 7.30 -3.83 5.11
C ALA A 111 7.88 -3.00 3.96
N HIS A 112 7.52 -3.33 2.72
CA HIS A 112 7.89 -2.55 1.54
C HIS A 112 7.36 -1.11 1.63
N VAL A 113 6.06 -0.91 1.85
CA VAL A 113 5.45 0.42 1.94
C VAL A 113 6.10 1.25 3.05
N ARG A 114 6.38 0.66 4.22
CA ARG A 114 7.14 1.34 5.29
C ARG A 114 8.53 1.76 4.83
N GLY A 115 9.23 0.92 4.07
CA GLY A 115 10.54 1.23 3.51
C GLY A 115 10.50 2.35 2.46
N VAL A 116 9.43 2.44 1.66
CA VAL A 116 9.21 3.57 0.74
C VAL A 116 8.97 4.84 1.54
N LEU A 117 7.99 4.84 2.45
CA LEU A 117 7.63 5.97 3.30
C LEU A 117 8.78 6.45 4.20
N GLY A 118 9.69 5.55 4.59
CA GLY A 118 10.89 5.91 5.34
C GLY A 118 11.89 6.77 4.56
N GLY A 119 11.73 6.90 3.24
CA GLY A 119 12.48 7.83 2.39
C GLY A 119 11.79 9.17 2.14
N ALA A 120 10.66 9.45 2.79
CA ALA A 120 9.99 10.74 2.71
C ALA A 120 10.82 11.86 3.37
N VAL A 121 10.70 13.08 2.86
CA VAL A 121 11.46 14.28 3.27
C VAL A 121 10.57 15.44 3.66
#